data_AF-A0A956Q8W4-F1
#
_entry.id   AF-A0A956Q8W4-F1
#
_cell.length_a   1.000
_cell.length_b   1.000
_cell.length_c   1.000
_cell.angle_alpha   90.00
_cell.angle_beta   90.00
_cell.angle_gamma   90.00
#
_symmetry.space_group_name_H-M   'P 1'
#
loop_
_entity.id
_entity.type
_entity.pdbx_description
1 polymer ?
#
loop_
_entity_poly.entity_id
_entity_poly.type
_entity_poly.pdbx_seq_one_letter_code
_entity_poly.pdbx_strand_id
1 'polypeptide(L)'
;MRTFLAIVLSLFLVAPVWADTTIVGGKRAGDIRIGQSVSEAQKVLGKPSRVREAESDKKASMQFFDARGMALLIDASKNVLGITVTSTSYATAESIRVGTPEATVRKLYGTGLARGTGNVSYPERGISFSFQNGKVTHIYVVKPEQDRPLLGDRLIVPGKRVGDLQLGGPFTVVEKAWGKPDSRSDLSNHSGEIIAYRQHGVRFVVISGRIDAIMLTTGDFITKQGVKIGSDKDEVIRAFGKDFKTNDAFHSYPGLGIGFMLGQGDVIEIQILYPSKPEPGRG
;
A
#
# COMPACT_ATOMS: atom_id res chain seq x y z
N MET A 1 24.79 -67.12 33.34
CA MET A 1 25.14 -65.75 32.93
C MET A 1 23.96 -65.16 32.16
N ARG A 2 23.23 -64.22 32.76
CA ARG A 2 22.19 -63.42 32.08
C ARG A 2 22.45 -61.95 32.42
N THR A 3 22.87 -61.19 31.42
CA THR A 3 23.19 -59.77 31.53
C THR A 3 21.93 -58.97 31.23
N PHE A 4 21.37 -58.27 32.22
CA PHE A 4 20.26 -57.34 32.03
C PHE A 4 20.83 -55.98 31.63
N LEU A 5 20.54 -55.54 30.40
CA LEU A 5 20.89 -54.22 29.88
C LEU A 5 19.74 -53.26 30.23
N ALA A 6 19.96 -52.35 31.16
CA ALA A 6 19.00 -51.31 31.52
C ALA A 6 19.08 -50.16 30.50
N ILE A 7 18.04 -50.01 29.67
CA ILE A 7 17.87 -48.87 28.77
C ILE A 7 17.20 -47.74 29.57
N VAL A 8 17.95 -46.68 29.87
CA VAL A 8 17.44 -45.45 30.49
C VAL A 8 16.83 -44.58 29.39
N LEU A 9 15.50 -44.67 29.24
CA LEU A 9 14.72 -43.82 28.33
C LEU A 9 14.61 -42.42 28.95
N SER A 10 15.49 -41.50 28.56
CA SER A 10 15.41 -40.10 28.96
C SER A 10 14.27 -39.41 28.19
N LEU A 11 13.11 -39.26 28.83
CA LEU A 11 12.03 -38.41 28.31
C LEU A 11 12.48 -36.95 28.33
N PHE A 12 12.85 -36.40 27.17
CA PHE A 12 12.96 -34.96 26.99
C PHE A 12 11.54 -34.36 26.96
N LEU A 13 11.13 -33.77 28.08
CA LEU A 13 10.00 -32.86 28.15
C LEU A 13 10.32 -31.63 27.30
N VAL A 14 9.91 -31.65 26.03
CA VAL A 14 9.91 -30.45 25.20
C VAL A 14 8.82 -29.54 25.75
N ALA A 15 9.21 -28.51 26.50
CA ALA A 15 8.28 -27.47 26.93
C ALA A 15 7.62 -26.88 25.67
N PRO A 16 6.27 -26.77 25.63
CA PRO A 16 5.61 -26.16 24.49
C PRO A 16 6.11 -24.72 24.39
N VAL A 17 6.77 -24.40 23.28
CA VAL A 17 7.10 -23.01 22.95
C VAL A 17 5.75 -22.32 22.72
N TRP A 18 5.36 -21.47 23.66
CA TRP A 18 4.15 -20.66 23.54
C TRP A 18 4.36 -19.74 22.35
N ALA A 19 3.59 -19.97 21.29
CA ALA A 19 3.65 -19.13 20.10
C ALA A 19 3.33 -17.69 20.50
N ASP A 20 4.16 -16.74 20.09
CA ASP A 20 3.89 -15.33 20.33
C ASP A 20 2.59 -14.95 19.61
N THR A 21 1.63 -14.36 20.34
CA THR A 21 0.35 -13.90 19.78
C THR A 21 0.23 -12.37 19.78
N THR A 22 1.34 -11.67 19.99
CA THR A 22 1.36 -10.21 20.05
C THR A 22 1.24 -9.60 18.65
N ILE A 23 0.36 -8.62 18.51
CA ILE A 23 0.23 -7.76 17.34
C ILE A 23 1.05 -6.50 17.58
N VAL A 24 1.99 -6.22 16.69
CA VAL A 24 2.76 -4.98 16.68
C VAL A 24 2.51 -4.30 15.34
N GLY A 25 1.72 -3.22 15.38
CA GLY A 25 1.44 -2.38 14.22
C GLY A 25 2.72 -2.02 13.47
N GLY A 26 2.67 -2.02 12.15
CA GLY A 26 3.84 -1.75 11.32
C GLY A 26 4.76 -2.94 11.07
N LYS A 27 4.74 -3.95 11.96
CA LYS A 27 5.87 -4.87 12.10
C LYS A 27 5.48 -6.34 11.99
N ARG A 28 4.52 -6.81 12.79
CA ARG A 28 4.24 -8.26 12.90
C ARG A 28 2.92 -8.61 13.58
N ALA A 29 2.47 -9.84 13.40
CA ALA A 29 1.48 -10.50 14.25
C ALA A 29 2.00 -11.90 14.63
N GLY A 30 2.29 -12.08 15.91
CA GLY A 30 3.06 -13.22 16.39
C GLY A 30 4.42 -13.32 15.69
N ASP A 31 4.78 -14.52 15.27
CA ASP A 31 6.06 -14.79 14.59
C ASP A 31 6.11 -14.28 13.14
N ILE A 32 4.99 -13.80 12.59
CA ILE A 32 4.88 -13.37 11.19
C ILE A 32 5.19 -11.88 11.06
N ARG A 33 6.22 -11.54 10.29
CA ARG A 33 6.71 -10.16 10.11
C ARG A 33 6.37 -9.60 8.73
N ILE A 34 6.16 -8.30 8.66
CA ILE A 34 6.11 -7.55 7.40
C ILE A 34 7.49 -7.60 6.74
N GLY A 35 7.51 -7.85 5.43
CA GLY A 35 8.71 -7.96 4.61
C GLY A 35 9.39 -9.33 4.64
N GLN A 36 8.97 -10.26 5.50
CA GLN A 36 9.52 -11.63 5.47
C GLN A 36 9.09 -12.38 4.22
N SER A 37 9.86 -13.38 3.80
CA SER A 37 9.48 -14.19 2.65
C SER A 37 8.27 -15.07 2.97
N VAL A 38 7.46 -15.37 1.96
CA VAL A 38 6.31 -16.27 2.11
C VAL A 38 6.74 -17.69 2.52
N SER A 39 7.92 -18.14 2.08
CA SER A 39 8.47 -19.44 2.45
C SER A 39 8.75 -19.52 3.95
N GLU A 40 9.35 -18.48 4.53
CA GLU A 40 9.57 -18.40 5.99
C GLU A 40 8.24 -18.34 6.75
N ALA A 41 7.28 -17.55 6.27
CA ALA A 41 5.95 -17.48 6.86
C ALA A 41 5.26 -18.86 6.91
N GLN A 42 5.35 -19.63 5.82
CA GLN A 42 4.74 -20.95 5.70
C GLN A 42 5.44 -22.01 6.58
N LYS A 43 6.72 -21.84 6.94
CA LYS A 43 7.36 -22.71 7.95
C LYS A 43 6.69 -22.60 9.32
N VAL A 44 6.16 -21.42 9.65
CA VAL A 44 5.46 -21.15 10.91
C VAL A 44 3.97 -21.49 10.81
N LEU A 45 3.31 -21.01 9.75
CA LEU A 45 1.85 -21.12 9.62
C LEU A 45 1.39 -22.46 9.02
N GLY A 46 2.27 -23.18 8.34
CA GLY A 46 1.92 -24.29 7.47
C GLY A 46 1.60 -23.83 6.05
N LYS A 47 0.94 -24.70 5.27
CA LYS A 47 0.45 -24.34 3.92
C LYS A 47 -0.84 -23.52 4.02
N PRO A 48 -1.06 -22.54 3.12
CA PRO A 48 -2.33 -21.80 3.10
C PRO A 48 -3.48 -22.73 2.72
N SER A 49 -4.65 -22.52 3.34
CA SER A 49 -5.90 -23.22 3.01
C SER A 49 -6.45 -22.78 1.65
N ARG A 50 -6.16 -21.54 1.26
CA ARG A 50 -6.61 -20.93 0.00
C ARG A 50 -5.69 -19.78 -0.40
N VAL A 51 -5.61 -19.53 -1.70
CA VAL A 51 -4.88 -18.41 -2.29
C VAL A 51 -5.82 -17.71 -3.26
N ARG A 52 -5.84 -16.38 -3.24
CA ARG A 52 -6.60 -15.53 -4.16
C ARG A 52 -5.70 -14.44 -4.72
N GLU A 53 -5.91 -14.03 -5.96
CA GLU A 53 -5.31 -12.80 -6.46
C GLU A 53 -5.88 -11.60 -5.69
N ALA A 54 -5.05 -10.59 -5.42
CA ALA A 54 -5.53 -9.37 -4.78
C ALA A 54 -6.31 -8.54 -5.81
N GLU A 55 -7.51 -8.08 -5.46
CA GLU A 55 -8.35 -7.30 -6.37
C GLU A 55 -7.68 -5.99 -6.81
N SER A 56 -6.88 -5.38 -5.93
CA SER A 56 -6.17 -4.13 -6.19
C SER A 56 -4.86 -4.28 -6.95
N ASP A 57 -4.28 -5.47 -7.02
CA ASP A 57 -3.03 -5.75 -7.73
C ASP A 57 -2.97 -7.22 -8.15
N LYS A 58 -3.11 -7.48 -9.46
CA LYS A 58 -3.06 -8.83 -10.04
C LYS A 58 -1.71 -9.54 -9.83
N LYS A 59 -0.65 -8.81 -9.47
CA LYS A 59 0.66 -9.39 -9.14
C LYS A 59 0.80 -9.71 -7.66
N ALA A 60 -0.11 -9.22 -6.83
CA ALA A 60 -0.21 -9.58 -5.43
C ALA A 60 -1.23 -10.70 -5.22
N SER A 61 -1.07 -11.42 -4.11
CA SER A 61 -2.00 -12.49 -3.73
C SER A 61 -2.28 -12.46 -2.24
N MET A 62 -3.51 -12.82 -1.88
CA MET A 62 -3.92 -13.11 -0.52
C MET A 62 -3.82 -14.60 -0.25
N GLN A 63 -3.00 -14.98 0.73
CA GLN A 63 -2.90 -16.36 1.23
C GLN A 63 -3.57 -16.47 2.59
N PHE A 64 -4.51 -17.39 2.73
CA PHE A 64 -5.29 -17.53 3.96
C PHE A 64 -4.85 -18.77 4.73
N PHE A 65 -4.74 -18.62 6.04
CA PHE A 65 -4.35 -19.64 7.00
C PHE A 65 -5.46 -19.76 8.03
N ASP A 66 -6.61 -20.30 7.61
CA ASP A 66 -7.85 -20.25 8.40
C ASP A 66 -7.70 -20.94 9.76
N ALA A 67 -6.93 -22.03 9.84
CA ALA A 67 -6.60 -22.72 11.09
C ALA A 67 -5.81 -21.84 12.10
N ARG A 68 -5.21 -20.75 11.63
CA ARG A 68 -4.48 -19.76 12.44
C ARG A 68 -5.26 -18.45 12.60
N GLY A 69 -6.42 -18.31 11.95
CA GLY A 69 -7.17 -17.06 11.85
C GLY A 69 -6.31 -15.91 11.32
N MET A 70 -5.58 -16.15 10.23
CA MET A 70 -4.75 -15.15 9.56
C MET A 70 -4.90 -15.20 8.04
N ALA A 71 -4.64 -14.07 7.40
CA ALA A 71 -4.32 -14.01 5.98
C ALA A 71 -3.11 -13.09 5.75
N LEU A 72 -2.34 -13.38 4.70
CA LEU A 72 -1.16 -12.61 4.32
C LEU A 72 -1.37 -12.03 2.92
N LEU A 73 -1.15 -10.73 2.78
CA LEU A 73 -1.00 -10.09 1.48
C LEU A 73 0.46 -10.25 1.04
N ILE A 74 0.67 -10.89 -0.11
CA ILE A 74 1.99 -11.24 -0.64
C ILE A 74 2.24 -10.47 -1.94
N ASP A 75 3.40 -9.81 -2.05
CA ASP A 75 3.81 -9.10 -3.27
C ASP A 75 4.29 -10.04 -4.40
N ALA A 76 4.59 -9.43 -5.54
CA ALA A 76 5.16 -10.11 -6.70
C ALA A 76 6.52 -10.78 -6.41
N SER A 77 7.28 -10.24 -5.45
CA SER A 77 8.59 -10.76 -5.01
C SER A 77 8.47 -11.84 -3.94
N LYS A 78 7.25 -12.27 -3.62
CA LYS A 78 6.94 -13.29 -2.61
C LYS A 78 7.26 -12.89 -1.18
N ASN A 79 7.15 -11.61 -0.84
CA ASN A 79 7.28 -11.08 0.52
C ASN A 79 5.92 -10.68 1.10
N VAL A 80 5.80 -10.73 2.43
CA VAL A 80 4.61 -10.32 3.17
C VAL A 80 4.48 -8.79 3.18
N LEU A 81 3.49 -8.23 2.50
CA LEU A 81 3.16 -6.79 2.53
C LEU A 81 2.22 -6.42 3.67
N GLY A 82 1.34 -7.33 4.05
CA GLY A 82 0.30 -7.09 5.04
C GLY A 82 -0.13 -8.38 5.72
N ILE A 83 -0.58 -8.24 6.96
CA ILE A 83 -1.08 -9.34 7.78
C ILE A 83 -2.48 -8.98 8.24
N THR A 84 -3.45 -9.81 7.91
CA THR A 84 -4.82 -9.71 8.42
C THR A 84 -5.02 -10.75 9.49
N VAL A 85 -5.47 -10.33 10.67
CA VAL A 85 -5.74 -11.20 11.82
C VAL A 85 -7.24 -11.23 12.09
N THR A 86 -7.79 -12.45 12.15
CA THR A 86 -9.20 -12.74 12.45
C THR A 86 -9.39 -13.59 13.71
N SER A 87 -8.31 -14.21 14.22
CA SER A 87 -8.36 -14.95 15.48
C SER A 87 -8.40 -14.02 16.71
N THR A 88 -9.17 -14.41 17.71
CA THR A 88 -9.25 -13.75 19.03
C THR A 88 -8.04 -14.04 19.94
N SER A 89 -7.19 -14.99 19.55
CA SER A 89 -5.98 -15.38 20.30
C SER A 89 -4.86 -14.34 20.22
N TYR A 90 -4.92 -13.45 19.23
CA TYR A 90 -3.93 -12.39 19.02
C TYR A 90 -4.40 -11.07 19.61
N ALA A 91 -3.48 -10.30 20.17
CA ALA A 91 -3.79 -9.00 20.73
C ALA A 91 -2.61 -8.03 20.58
N THR A 92 -2.91 -6.75 20.45
CA THR A 92 -1.93 -5.68 20.64
C THR A 92 -1.44 -5.63 22.08
N ALA A 93 -0.36 -4.88 22.34
CA ALA A 93 0.11 -4.64 23.72
C ALA A 93 -0.96 -3.96 24.58
N GLU A 94 -1.84 -3.13 23.97
CA GLU A 94 -2.98 -2.50 24.64
C GLU A 94 -4.22 -3.42 24.72
N SER A 95 -4.04 -4.73 24.49
CA SER A 95 -5.09 -5.76 24.56
C SER A 95 -6.24 -5.62 23.54
N ILE A 96 -6.06 -4.80 22.49
CA ILE A 96 -6.99 -4.78 21.34
C ILE A 96 -6.85 -6.07 20.56
N ARG A 97 -7.97 -6.77 20.34
CA ARG A 97 -8.08 -8.03 19.62
C ARG A 97 -9.38 -8.08 18.83
N VAL A 98 -9.58 -9.14 18.05
CA VAL A 98 -10.89 -9.39 17.42
C VAL A 98 -11.97 -9.53 18.50
N GLY A 99 -13.08 -8.82 18.32
CA GLY A 99 -14.18 -8.70 19.27
C GLY A 99 -14.10 -7.48 20.19
N THR A 100 -12.98 -6.75 20.24
CA THR A 100 -12.87 -5.53 21.05
C THR A 100 -13.88 -4.47 20.57
N PRO A 101 -14.61 -3.77 21.46
CA PRO A 101 -15.52 -2.69 21.06
C PRO A 101 -14.81 -1.54 20.37
N GLU A 102 -15.44 -0.97 19.34
CA GLU A 102 -14.93 0.18 18.58
C GLU A 102 -14.64 1.38 19.47
N ALA A 103 -15.51 1.66 20.43
CA ALA A 103 -15.31 2.74 21.40
C ALA A 103 -13.99 2.59 22.18
N THR A 104 -13.60 1.36 22.53
CA THR A 104 -12.33 1.07 23.21
C THR A 104 -11.14 1.36 22.30
N VAL A 105 -11.22 0.95 21.02
CA VAL A 105 -10.17 1.25 20.03
C VAL A 105 -10.02 2.76 19.88
N ARG A 106 -11.13 3.49 19.68
CA ARG A 106 -11.12 4.96 19.49
C ARG A 106 -10.61 5.70 20.71
N LYS A 107 -10.89 5.22 21.92
CA LYS A 107 -10.34 5.79 23.16
C LYS A 107 -8.82 5.68 23.23
N LEU A 108 -8.25 4.57 22.77
CA LEU A 108 -6.81 4.30 22.87
C LEU A 108 -5.99 4.83 21.70
N TYR A 109 -6.55 4.76 20.49
CA TYR A 109 -5.86 5.08 19.25
C TYR A 109 -6.30 6.43 18.65
N GLY A 110 -7.42 7.01 19.11
CA GLY A 110 -7.99 8.24 18.56
C GLY A 110 -8.98 7.99 17.42
N THR A 111 -9.32 9.05 16.68
CA THR A 111 -10.33 9.00 15.62
C THR A 111 -9.93 8.15 14.42
N GLY A 112 -8.64 8.14 14.07
CA GLY A 112 -8.08 7.44 12.92
C GLY A 112 -8.60 7.97 11.57
N LEU A 113 -8.15 7.37 10.48
CA LEU A 113 -8.58 7.69 9.11
C LEU A 113 -9.60 6.66 8.64
N ALA A 114 -10.80 7.09 8.24
CA ALA A 114 -11.78 6.20 7.64
C ALA A 114 -11.32 5.72 6.25
N ARG A 115 -11.39 4.41 5.99
CA ARG A 115 -10.94 3.78 4.73
C ARG A 115 -12.02 2.85 4.15
N GLY A 116 -13.09 3.46 3.63
CA GLY A 116 -14.28 2.74 3.20
C GLY A 116 -15.20 2.38 4.37
N THR A 117 -16.28 1.67 4.08
CA THR A 117 -17.33 1.38 5.08
C THR A 117 -16.80 0.45 6.17
N GLY A 118 -16.81 0.93 7.41
CA GLY A 118 -16.47 0.14 8.59
C GLY A 118 -14.96 -0.05 8.85
N ASN A 119 -14.06 0.57 8.07
CA ASN A 119 -12.62 0.45 8.33
C ASN A 119 -12.04 1.77 8.84
N VAL A 120 -11.18 1.68 9.86
CA VAL A 120 -10.41 2.79 10.40
C VAL A 120 -8.93 2.42 10.42
N SER A 121 -8.10 3.31 9.90
CA SER A 121 -6.65 3.15 9.82
C SER A 121 -5.92 4.11 10.74
N TYR A 122 -4.81 3.64 11.32
CA TYR A 122 -3.86 4.40 12.15
C TYR A 122 -2.49 4.26 11.50
N PRO A 123 -2.24 5.00 10.42
CA PRO A 123 -1.15 4.66 9.53
C PRO A 123 0.24 4.95 10.08
N GLU A 124 0.36 5.93 10.97
CA GLU A 124 1.57 6.21 11.75
C GLU A 124 1.97 5.02 12.65
N ARG A 125 0.99 4.16 12.96
CA ARG A 125 1.18 2.92 13.72
C ARG A 125 1.22 1.68 12.83
N GLY A 126 0.99 1.80 11.52
CA GLY A 126 0.92 0.66 10.60
C GLY A 126 -0.13 -0.38 11.00
N ILE A 127 -1.27 0.07 11.53
CA ILE A 127 -2.37 -0.80 11.97
C ILE A 127 -3.72 -0.24 11.54
N SER A 128 -4.65 -1.12 11.17
CA SER A 128 -6.04 -0.75 10.85
C SER A 128 -7.01 -1.76 11.42
N PHE A 129 -8.27 -1.37 11.57
CA PHE A 129 -9.34 -2.20 12.12
C PHE A 129 -10.55 -2.15 11.22
N SER A 130 -11.15 -3.31 10.94
CA SER A 130 -12.53 -3.38 10.45
C SER A 130 -13.48 -3.53 11.62
N PHE A 131 -14.59 -2.82 11.58
CA PHE A 131 -15.67 -2.89 12.55
C PHE A 131 -16.95 -3.42 11.92
N GLN A 132 -17.63 -4.29 12.64
CA GLN A 132 -18.98 -4.72 12.34
C GLN A 132 -19.75 -4.78 13.66
N ASN A 133 -20.96 -4.23 13.68
CA ASN A 133 -21.79 -4.15 14.88
C ASN A 133 -21.04 -3.53 16.09
N GLY A 134 -20.23 -2.51 15.83
CA GLY A 134 -19.43 -1.80 16.85
C GLY A 134 -18.29 -2.61 17.47
N LYS A 135 -17.84 -3.71 16.84
CA LYS A 135 -16.73 -4.54 17.32
C LYS A 135 -15.71 -4.82 16.22
N VAL A 136 -14.45 -4.95 16.61
CA VAL A 136 -13.35 -5.33 15.70
C VAL A 136 -13.62 -6.72 15.12
N THR A 137 -13.64 -6.85 13.81
CA THR A 137 -13.71 -8.14 13.10
C THR A 137 -12.39 -8.54 12.47
N HIS A 138 -11.58 -7.56 12.07
CA HIS A 138 -10.28 -7.76 11.46
C HIS A 138 -9.28 -6.74 12.01
N ILE A 139 -8.05 -7.18 12.20
CA ILE A 139 -6.91 -6.31 12.49
C ILE A 139 -5.92 -6.46 11.33
N TYR A 140 -5.58 -5.34 10.70
CA TYR A 140 -4.61 -5.30 9.61
C TYR A 140 -3.30 -4.72 10.13
N VAL A 141 -2.20 -5.40 9.89
CA VAL A 141 -0.84 -4.91 10.12
C VAL A 141 -0.20 -4.69 8.76
N VAL A 142 0.29 -3.48 8.51
CA VAL A 142 0.95 -3.07 7.26
C VAL A 142 2.11 -2.16 7.61
N LYS A 143 3.08 -1.95 6.70
CA LYS A 143 4.14 -0.96 6.96
C LYS A 143 3.54 0.41 7.34
N PRO A 144 4.06 1.09 8.38
CA PRO A 144 3.64 2.44 8.72
C PRO A 144 3.81 3.40 7.56
N GLU A 145 2.95 4.41 7.47
CA GLU A 145 3.03 5.40 6.39
C GLU A 145 4.26 6.30 6.51
N GLN A 146 4.74 6.58 7.73
CA GLN A 146 5.98 7.34 7.93
C GLN A 146 7.22 6.61 7.40
N ASP A 147 7.15 5.28 7.23
CA ASP A 147 8.21 4.49 6.61
C ASP A 147 8.14 4.53 5.07
N ARG A 148 7.17 5.27 4.51
CA ARG A 148 7.04 5.56 3.08
C ARG A 148 7.42 7.03 2.86
N PRO A 149 8.72 7.35 2.73
CA PRO A 149 9.14 8.73 2.55
C PRO A 149 8.52 9.31 1.28
N LEU A 150 8.42 10.65 1.22
CA LEU A 150 7.88 11.43 0.10
C LEU A 150 6.37 11.32 -0.18
N LEU A 151 5.61 10.55 0.61
CA LEU A 151 4.15 10.55 0.49
C LEU A 151 3.51 11.87 0.95
N GLY A 152 4.15 12.59 1.88
CA GLY A 152 3.70 13.89 2.37
C GLY A 152 2.23 13.91 2.82
N ASP A 153 1.52 14.97 2.45
CA ASP A 153 0.08 15.14 2.65
C ASP A 153 -0.79 14.33 1.68
N ARG A 154 -0.16 13.58 0.77
CA ARG A 154 -0.79 12.78 -0.30
C ARG A 154 -1.70 13.55 -1.24
N LEU A 155 -1.58 14.87 -1.25
CA LEU A 155 -2.37 15.72 -2.11
C LEU A 155 -1.73 15.74 -3.50
N ILE A 156 -2.56 15.54 -4.52
CA ILE A 156 -2.24 15.86 -5.91
C ILE A 156 -2.55 17.34 -6.10
N VAL A 157 -1.51 18.12 -6.38
CA VAL A 157 -1.64 19.54 -6.73
C VAL A 157 -1.29 19.67 -8.21
N PRO A 158 -2.30 19.83 -9.11
CA PRO A 158 -2.10 19.97 -10.54
C PRO A 158 -1.01 20.97 -10.87
N GLY A 159 -0.13 20.64 -11.81
CA GLY A 159 0.92 21.54 -12.26
C GLY A 159 2.11 21.70 -11.31
N LYS A 160 2.11 21.04 -10.15
CA LYS A 160 3.07 21.35 -9.08
C LYS A 160 3.69 20.13 -8.41
N ARG A 161 2.89 19.28 -7.76
CA ARG A 161 3.42 18.24 -6.87
C ARG A 161 2.42 17.11 -6.58
N VAL A 162 2.94 16.02 -6.02
CA VAL A 162 2.19 14.90 -5.45
C VAL A 162 2.79 14.53 -4.10
N GLY A 163 2.09 14.79 -3.00
CA GLY A 163 2.72 14.66 -1.68
C GLY A 163 3.97 15.56 -1.61
N ASP A 164 5.11 15.01 -1.24
CA ASP A 164 6.38 15.76 -1.22
C ASP A 164 7.14 15.71 -2.56
N LEU A 165 6.65 14.96 -3.55
CA LEU A 165 7.25 14.87 -4.89
C LEU A 165 6.93 16.13 -5.68
N GLN A 166 7.94 16.92 -6.06
CA GLN A 166 7.75 18.22 -6.72
C GLN A 166 8.24 18.20 -8.17
N LEU A 167 7.45 18.78 -9.08
CA LEU A 167 7.93 19.12 -10.42
C LEU A 167 9.09 20.13 -10.32
N GLY A 168 10.11 19.91 -11.14
CA GLY A 168 11.36 20.68 -11.15
C GLY A 168 12.33 20.32 -10.04
N GLY A 169 11.88 19.54 -9.05
CA GLY A 169 12.72 19.04 -7.98
C GLY A 169 13.84 18.13 -8.50
N PRO A 170 14.97 18.02 -7.78
CA PRO A 170 16.05 17.12 -8.15
C PRO A 170 15.62 15.67 -7.97
N PHE A 171 15.81 14.83 -8.99
CA PHE A 171 15.46 13.41 -8.92
C PHE A 171 16.29 12.65 -7.86
N THR A 172 17.48 13.15 -7.51
CA THR A 172 18.34 12.56 -6.47
C THR A 172 17.68 12.50 -5.09
N VAL A 173 16.70 13.37 -4.79
CA VAL A 173 15.93 13.30 -3.54
C VAL A 173 15.07 12.02 -3.52
N VAL A 174 14.49 11.65 -4.65
CA VAL A 174 13.72 10.41 -4.81
C VAL A 174 14.64 9.20 -4.64
N GLU A 175 15.79 9.18 -5.33
CA GLU A 175 16.73 8.05 -5.21
C GLU A 175 17.27 7.88 -3.80
N LYS A 176 17.52 8.97 -3.08
CA LYS A 176 17.95 8.92 -1.68
C LYS A 176 16.86 8.35 -0.77
N ALA A 177 15.61 8.70 -1.02
CA ALA A 177 14.48 8.29 -0.19
C ALA A 177 14.01 6.85 -0.49
N TRP A 178 13.95 6.47 -1.77
CA TRP A 178 13.36 5.21 -2.23
C TRP A 178 14.39 4.21 -2.73
N GLY A 179 15.67 4.59 -2.79
CA GLY A 179 16.72 3.74 -3.33
C GLY A 179 16.68 3.67 -4.86
N LYS A 180 17.22 2.57 -5.39
CA LYS A 180 17.33 2.36 -6.85
C LYS A 180 15.94 2.13 -7.47
N PRO A 181 15.67 2.70 -8.65
CA PRO A 181 14.43 2.44 -9.37
C PRO A 181 14.35 1.01 -9.91
N ASP A 182 13.13 0.53 -10.15
CA ASP A 182 12.88 -0.78 -10.76
C ASP A 182 13.28 -0.83 -12.24
N SER A 183 13.19 0.31 -12.95
CA SER A 183 13.61 0.43 -14.34
C SER A 183 13.91 1.87 -14.74
N ARG A 184 14.80 2.03 -15.72
CA ARG A 184 15.11 3.28 -16.44
C ARG A 184 15.03 3.01 -17.94
N SER A 185 14.51 3.97 -18.70
CA SER A 185 14.45 3.90 -20.16
C SER A 185 14.58 5.29 -20.77
N ASP A 186 15.37 5.43 -21.83
CA ASP A 186 15.56 6.71 -22.51
C ASP A 186 14.26 7.18 -23.19
N LEU A 187 14.04 8.49 -23.19
CA LEU A 187 13.03 9.12 -24.02
C LEU A 187 13.53 9.15 -25.46
N SER A 188 12.83 8.45 -26.36
CA SER A 188 13.25 8.23 -27.75
C SER A 188 13.61 9.48 -28.55
N ASN A 189 13.11 10.65 -28.14
CA ASN A 189 13.25 11.92 -28.86
C ASN A 189 13.77 13.09 -28.00
N HIS A 190 14.18 12.87 -26.75
CA HIS A 190 14.60 13.94 -25.83
C HIS A 190 15.75 13.51 -24.93
N SER A 191 16.55 14.46 -24.43
CA SER A 191 17.61 14.24 -23.45
C SER A 191 17.05 14.01 -22.04
N GLY A 192 16.27 12.93 -21.89
CA GLY A 192 15.64 12.56 -20.62
C GLY A 192 15.37 11.07 -20.51
N GLU A 193 14.95 10.66 -19.32
CA GLU A 193 14.68 9.27 -18.97
C GLU A 193 13.28 9.14 -18.37
N ILE A 194 12.62 8.01 -18.61
CA ILE A 194 11.50 7.54 -17.82
C ILE A 194 12.04 6.61 -16.74
N ILE A 195 11.75 6.92 -15.49
CA ILE A 195 12.24 6.16 -14.33
C ILE A 195 11.04 5.66 -13.53
N ALA A 196 10.99 4.35 -13.23
CA ALA A 196 9.84 3.72 -12.57
C ALA A 196 10.18 3.16 -11.19
N TYR A 197 9.32 3.47 -10.22
CA TYR A 197 9.24 2.84 -8.91
C TYR A 197 7.90 2.10 -8.80
N ARG A 198 7.87 0.88 -9.31
CA ARG A 198 6.67 0.02 -9.38
C ARG A 198 6.12 -0.29 -8.00
N GLN A 199 6.98 -0.49 -7.00
CA GLN A 199 6.53 -0.72 -5.61
C GLN A 199 5.80 0.50 -5.01
N HIS A 200 6.06 1.69 -5.53
CA HIS A 200 5.41 2.93 -5.11
C HIS A 200 4.25 3.33 -6.03
N GLY A 201 4.06 2.64 -7.16
CA GLY A 201 3.09 3.04 -8.18
C GLY A 201 3.37 4.43 -8.74
N VAL A 202 4.66 4.80 -8.87
CA VAL A 202 5.07 6.12 -9.38
C VAL A 202 6.10 5.95 -10.50
N ARG A 203 5.96 6.76 -11.55
CA ARG A 203 6.95 6.95 -12.60
C ARG A 203 7.29 8.43 -12.72
N PHE A 204 8.49 8.71 -13.19
CA PHE A 204 8.98 10.06 -13.42
C PHE A 204 9.46 10.19 -14.85
N VAL A 205 9.19 11.34 -15.46
CA VAL A 205 10.02 11.84 -16.55
C VAL A 205 11.09 12.71 -15.93
N VAL A 206 12.36 12.42 -16.23
CA VAL A 206 13.50 13.16 -15.71
C VAL A 206 14.31 13.74 -16.86
N ILE A 207 14.45 15.07 -16.86
CA ILE A 207 15.23 15.81 -17.87
C ILE A 207 16.31 16.59 -17.13
N SER A 208 17.57 16.42 -17.53
CA SER A 208 18.72 17.08 -16.89
C SER A 208 18.75 16.91 -15.35
N GLY A 209 18.38 15.71 -14.86
CA GLY A 209 18.37 15.38 -13.43
C GLY A 209 17.21 15.97 -12.63
N ARG A 210 16.24 16.64 -13.27
CA ARG A 210 15.04 17.21 -12.63
C ARG A 210 13.78 16.49 -13.06
N ILE A 211 12.82 16.42 -12.14
CA ILE A 211 11.51 15.80 -12.39
C ILE A 211 10.69 16.73 -13.29
N ASP A 212 10.40 16.31 -14.50
CA ASP A 212 9.59 17.07 -15.47
C ASP A 212 8.12 16.61 -15.48
N ALA A 213 7.88 15.33 -15.16
CA ALA A 213 6.55 14.75 -14.97
C ALA A 213 6.53 13.74 -13.84
N ILE A 214 5.38 13.62 -13.17
CA ILE A 214 5.08 12.57 -12.19
C ILE A 214 3.85 11.81 -12.70
N MET A 215 3.95 10.50 -12.83
CA MET A 215 2.84 9.63 -13.25
C MET A 215 2.52 8.64 -12.14
N LEU A 216 1.25 8.58 -11.74
CA LEU A 216 0.77 7.79 -10.62
C LEU A 216 -0.11 6.66 -11.13
N THR A 217 0.09 5.45 -10.61
CA THR A 217 -0.79 4.29 -10.79
C THR A 217 -1.25 3.71 -9.45
N THR A 218 -1.05 4.47 -8.35
CA THR A 218 -1.47 4.10 -7.00
C THR A 218 -2.60 5.00 -6.51
N GLY A 219 -3.55 4.42 -5.75
CA GLY A 219 -4.62 5.14 -5.08
C GLY A 219 -4.20 5.86 -3.78
N ASP A 220 -2.90 5.89 -3.47
CA ASP A 220 -2.35 6.53 -2.27
C ASP A 220 -2.48 8.06 -2.28
N PHE A 221 -2.69 8.67 -3.45
CA PHE A 221 -2.79 10.11 -3.64
C PHE A 221 -4.19 10.54 -4.12
N ILE A 222 -4.61 11.74 -3.76
CA ILE A 222 -5.93 12.28 -4.09
C ILE A 222 -5.86 13.77 -4.40
N THR A 223 -6.67 14.26 -5.32
CA THR A 223 -6.83 15.69 -5.56
C THR A 223 -7.65 16.35 -4.46
N LYS A 224 -7.61 17.69 -4.37
CA LYS A 224 -8.46 18.43 -3.42
C LYS A 224 -9.96 18.21 -3.70
N GLN A 225 -10.30 17.91 -4.95
CA GLN A 225 -11.65 17.64 -5.43
C GLN A 225 -12.10 16.18 -5.21
N GLY A 226 -11.22 15.31 -4.70
CA GLY A 226 -11.55 13.92 -4.37
C GLY A 226 -11.22 12.89 -5.47
N VAL A 227 -10.64 13.32 -6.59
CA VAL A 227 -10.27 12.42 -7.70
C VAL A 227 -8.96 11.69 -7.40
N LYS A 228 -8.91 10.40 -7.69
CA LYS A 228 -7.72 9.53 -7.52
C LYS A 228 -7.73 8.36 -8.51
N ILE A 229 -6.75 7.47 -8.43
CA ILE A 229 -6.80 6.19 -9.15
C ILE A 229 -8.04 5.40 -8.72
N GLY A 230 -8.76 4.86 -9.71
CA GLY A 230 -10.04 4.17 -9.56
C GLY A 230 -11.27 5.08 -9.56
N SER A 231 -11.11 6.40 -9.60
CA SER A 231 -12.25 7.31 -9.84
C SER A 231 -12.82 7.08 -11.22
N ASP A 232 -14.13 7.25 -11.40
CA ASP A 232 -14.75 7.12 -12.71
C ASP A 232 -14.61 8.40 -13.56
N LYS A 233 -14.89 8.28 -14.86
CA LYS A 233 -14.87 9.40 -15.80
C LYS A 233 -15.76 10.57 -15.38
N ASP A 234 -16.93 10.32 -14.79
CA ASP A 234 -17.89 11.36 -14.42
C ASP A 234 -17.41 12.14 -13.18
N GLU A 235 -16.74 11.48 -12.24
CA GLU A 235 -16.05 12.12 -11.13
C GLU A 235 -14.95 13.08 -11.61
N VAL A 236 -14.14 12.66 -12.60
CA VAL A 236 -13.10 13.51 -13.21
C VAL A 236 -13.73 14.75 -13.85
N ILE A 237 -14.77 14.58 -14.68
CA ILE A 237 -15.45 15.68 -15.36
C ILE A 237 -16.11 16.63 -14.36
N ARG A 238 -16.71 16.09 -13.29
CA ARG A 238 -17.32 16.90 -12.23
C ARG A 238 -16.28 17.75 -11.50
N ALA A 239 -15.09 17.21 -11.28
CA ALA A 239 -14.02 17.90 -10.56
C ALA A 239 -13.28 18.95 -11.39
N PHE A 240 -13.06 18.68 -12.68
CA PHE A 240 -12.16 19.48 -13.53
C PHE A 240 -12.83 20.14 -14.75
N GLY A 241 -14.11 19.86 -14.98
CA GLY A 241 -14.87 20.40 -16.11
C GLY A 241 -14.78 19.54 -17.36
N LYS A 242 -15.40 20.03 -18.45
CA LYS A 242 -15.46 19.35 -19.75
C LYS A 242 -14.39 19.81 -20.74
N ASP A 243 -13.60 20.81 -20.38
CA ASP A 243 -12.63 21.48 -21.27
C ASP A 243 -11.28 20.73 -21.32
N PHE A 244 -11.32 19.40 -21.45
CA PHE A 244 -10.14 18.57 -21.61
C PHE A 244 -9.80 18.35 -23.09
N LYS A 245 -8.51 18.22 -23.39
CA LYS A 245 -8.06 17.68 -24.68
C LYS A 245 -8.12 16.16 -24.59
N THR A 246 -8.86 15.53 -25.51
CA THR A 246 -9.00 14.07 -25.58
C THR A 246 -8.08 13.49 -26.63
N ASN A 247 -7.37 12.42 -26.28
CA ASN A 247 -6.89 11.45 -27.26
C ASN A 247 -7.22 10.05 -26.73
N ASP A 248 -8.09 9.33 -27.44
CA ASP A 248 -8.63 8.02 -27.10
C ASP A 248 -9.15 7.89 -25.65
N ALA A 249 -8.28 7.43 -24.76
CA ALA A 249 -8.52 7.10 -23.35
C ALA A 249 -7.89 8.11 -22.38
N PHE A 250 -7.31 9.21 -22.87
CA PHE A 250 -6.62 10.20 -22.06
C PHE A 250 -7.37 11.54 -22.04
N HIS A 251 -7.74 11.98 -20.85
CA HIS A 251 -8.31 13.30 -20.59
C HIS A 251 -7.21 14.23 -20.06
N SER A 252 -6.75 15.15 -20.89
CA SER A 252 -5.71 16.12 -20.50
C SER A 252 -6.32 17.47 -20.15
N TYR A 253 -5.85 18.08 -19.05
CA TYR A 253 -6.15 19.46 -18.66
C TYR A 253 -4.85 20.28 -18.67
N PRO A 254 -4.33 20.67 -19.85
CA PRO A 254 -3.00 21.26 -19.97
C PRO A 254 -2.84 22.55 -19.19
N GLY A 255 -3.88 23.40 -19.13
CA GLY A 255 -3.84 24.64 -18.37
C GLY A 255 -3.75 24.44 -16.85
N LEU A 256 -4.10 23.24 -16.36
CA LEU A 256 -3.97 22.86 -14.96
C LEU A 256 -2.69 22.05 -14.70
N GLY A 257 -2.06 21.47 -15.73
CA GLY A 257 -0.92 20.58 -15.57
C GLY A 257 -1.29 19.23 -14.96
N ILE A 258 -2.44 18.67 -15.36
CA ILE A 258 -2.87 17.33 -14.94
C ILE A 258 -3.54 16.59 -16.11
N GLY A 259 -3.38 15.27 -16.16
CA GLY A 259 -4.08 14.39 -17.10
C GLY A 259 -4.47 13.07 -16.46
N PHE A 260 -5.49 12.43 -17.01
CA PHE A 260 -6.07 11.19 -16.51
C PHE A 260 -6.16 10.18 -17.64
N MET A 261 -5.53 9.01 -17.49
CA MET A 261 -5.73 7.88 -18.38
C MET A 261 -6.84 6.99 -17.83
N LEU A 262 -7.82 6.66 -18.67
CA LEU A 262 -8.98 5.86 -18.33
C LEU A 262 -8.83 4.44 -18.89
N GLY A 263 -9.16 3.43 -18.09
CA GLY A 263 -9.26 2.03 -18.51
C GLY A 263 -10.61 1.48 -18.09
N GLN A 264 -11.40 0.99 -19.05
CA GLN A 264 -12.75 0.46 -18.79
C GLN A 264 -13.71 1.46 -18.09
N GLY A 265 -13.43 2.76 -18.16
CA GLY A 265 -14.24 3.83 -17.54
C GLY A 265 -13.61 4.45 -16.29
N ASP A 266 -12.61 3.79 -15.70
CA ASP A 266 -11.97 4.21 -14.45
C ASP A 266 -10.58 4.81 -14.68
N VAL A 267 -10.16 5.74 -13.83
CA VAL A 267 -8.82 6.32 -13.84
C VAL A 267 -7.79 5.25 -13.46
N ILE A 268 -6.95 4.85 -14.42
CA ILE A 268 -5.86 3.88 -14.23
C ILE A 268 -4.49 4.56 -14.10
N GLU A 269 -4.37 5.83 -14.50
CA GLU A 269 -3.18 6.65 -14.28
C GLU A 269 -3.53 8.13 -14.17
N ILE A 270 -2.78 8.85 -13.33
CA ILE A 270 -2.80 10.32 -13.23
C ILE A 270 -1.41 10.84 -13.59
N GLN A 271 -1.35 11.81 -14.51
CA GLN A 271 -0.12 12.49 -14.90
C GLN A 271 -0.14 13.92 -14.37
N ILE A 272 0.95 14.32 -13.72
CA ILE A 272 1.18 15.67 -13.21
C ILE A 272 2.34 16.24 -14.03
N LEU A 273 2.06 17.34 -14.73
CA LEU A 273 2.90 17.95 -15.76
C LEU A 273 2.97 19.45 -15.51
N TYR A 274 3.96 20.15 -16.05
CA TYR A 274 3.92 21.61 -16.05
C TYR A 274 2.69 22.12 -16.83
N PRO A 275 1.97 23.14 -16.31
CA PRO A 275 0.86 23.72 -17.06
C PRO A 275 1.34 24.32 -18.38
N SER A 276 0.66 23.98 -19.46
CA SER A 276 0.87 24.65 -20.74
C SER A 276 0.27 26.05 -20.68
N LYS A 277 0.97 27.05 -21.21
CA LYS A 277 0.35 28.36 -21.44
C LYS A 277 -0.88 28.16 -22.35
N PRO A 278 -2.01 28.83 -22.08
CA PRO A 278 -3.12 28.82 -23.03
C PRO A 278 -2.59 29.31 -24.39
N GLU A 279 -2.90 28.57 -25.46
CA GLU A 279 -2.59 29.02 -26.81
C GLU A 279 -3.30 30.37 -27.03
N PRO A 280 -2.58 31.45 -27.38
CA PRO A 280 -3.23 32.71 -27.67
C PRO A 280 -4.13 32.55 -28.90
N GLY A 281 -5.45 32.72 -28.75
CA GLY A 281 -6.36 32.94 -29.88
C GLY A 281 -7.50 31.95 -30.11
N ARG A 282 -8.00 31.22 -29.11
CA ARG A 282 -9.31 30.54 -29.21
C ARG A 282 -10.22 30.93 -28.04
N GLY A 283 -10.94 32.03 -28.23
CA GLY A 283 -12.09 32.45 -27.44
C GLY A 283 -13.26 32.72 -28.38
#